data_AF-A0A7W0BXM1-F1
#
_entry.id   AF-A0A7W0BXM1-F1
#
_cell.length_a   1.000
_cell.length_b   1.000
_cell.length_c   1.000
_cell.angle_alpha   90.00
_cell.angle_beta   90.00
_cell.angle_gamma   90.00
#
_symmetry.space_group_name_H-M   'P 1'
#
loop_
_entity.id
_entity.type
_entity.pdbx_description
1 polymer ?
#
loop_
_entity_poly.entity_id
_entity_poly.type
_entity_poly.pdbx_seq_one_letter_code
_entity_poly.pdbx_strand_id
1 'polypeptide(L)'
;MQFYYGEQMPLRILDEAEFWKHQEEEHTVVIRELVAGLEEPFVEALKKWEEVLSATHQQVVRYIESVIRSSYYIPAQLYQQVLQLISYCLQQSLDFIKLCQQIKTESAAVSKNSTAKVVLNHIIRESEYFVGIAQALLYRKPHISC
;
A
#
# COMPACT_ATOMS: atom_id res chain seq x y z
N MET A 1 4.48 -3.70 13.23
CA MET A 1 3.82 -4.36 14.39
C MET A 1 3.46 -5.77 13.94
N GLN A 2 3.87 -6.85 14.63
CA GLN A 2 3.52 -8.21 14.20
C GLN A 2 2.53 -8.84 15.17
N PHE A 3 1.45 -9.35 14.60
CA PHE A 3 0.25 -9.74 15.32
C PHE A 3 -0.31 -11.03 14.72
N TYR A 4 0.05 -12.16 15.34
CA TYR A 4 -0.46 -13.48 15.00
C TYR A 4 -1.86 -13.67 15.59
N TYR A 5 -2.89 -13.59 14.76
CA TYR A 5 -4.26 -13.82 15.21
C TYR A 5 -5.06 -14.64 14.18
N GLY A 6 -5.26 -15.92 14.53
CA GLY A 6 -6.48 -16.73 14.32
C GLY A 6 -7.04 -17.00 12.91
N GLU A 7 -8.07 -17.84 12.88
CA GLU A 7 -8.74 -18.40 11.67
C GLU A 7 -9.64 -17.41 10.88
N GLN A 8 -9.71 -16.12 11.25
CA GLN A 8 -10.53 -15.10 10.56
C GLN A 8 -9.80 -14.42 9.38
N MET A 9 -9.05 -15.22 8.62
CA MET A 9 -8.01 -14.75 7.69
C MET A 9 -8.41 -14.07 6.36
N PRO A 10 -9.66 -14.03 5.86
CA PRO A 10 -9.91 -13.37 4.56
C PRO A 10 -10.14 -11.84 4.61
N LEU A 11 -10.49 -11.27 5.78
CA LEU A 11 -10.90 -9.86 5.88
C LEU A 11 -9.89 -8.96 6.58
N ARG A 12 -8.98 -9.56 7.34
CA ARG A 12 -7.88 -8.90 8.07
C ARG A 12 -6.90 -8.17 7.14
N ILE A 13 -6.87 -8.58 5.88
CA ILE A 13 -6.09 -7.91 4.84
C ILE A 13 -6.62 -6.51 4.53
N LEU A 14 -7.90 -6.23 4.80
CA LEU A 14 -8.44 -4.89 4.61
C LEU A 14 -7.87 -3.93 5.66
N ASP A 15 -7.68 -4.36 6.91
CA ASP A 15 -7.05 -3.53 7.95
C ASP A 15 -5.60 -3.18 7.57
N GLU A 16 -4.84 -4.18 7.08
CA GLU A 16 -3.48 -3.95 6.58
C GLU A 16 -3.50 -3.03 5.35
N ALA A 17 -4.42 -3.24 4.40
CA ALA A 17 -4.53 -2.38 3.23
C ALA A 17 -4.91 -0.95 3.60
N GLU A 18 -5.81 -0.75 4.57
CA GLU A 18 -6.19 0.58 5.07
C GLU A 18 -4.96 1.29 5.61
N PHE A 19 -4.26 0.66 6.56
CA PHE A 19 -3.07 1.21 7.19
C PHE A 19 -2.00 1.56 6.15
N TRP A 20 -1.66 0.62 5.27
CA TRP A 20 -0.56 0.82 4.33
C TRP A 20 -0.90 1.76 3.17
N LYS A 21 -2.15 1.81 2.69
CA LYS A 21 -2.54 2.83 1.70
C LYS A 21 -2.48 4.24 2.29
N HIS A 22 -2.88 4.40 3.55
CA HIS A 22 -2.74 5.68 4.23
C HIS A 22 -1.27 6.05 4.47
N GLN A 23 -0.43 5.11 4.91
CA GLN A 23 1.01 5.37 5.07
C GLN A 23 1.69 5.75 3.76
N GLU A 24 1.39 5.07 2.66
CA GLU A 24 1.94 5.42 1.34
C GLU A 24 1.45 6.80 0.86
N GLU A 25 0.19 7.15 1.11
CA GLU A 25 -0.35 8.50 0.88
C GLU A 25 0.46 9.55 1.65
N GLU A 26 0.65 9.38 2.96
CA GLU A 26 1.44 10.29 3.79
C GLU A 26 2.91 10.38 3.33
N HIS A 27 3.48 9.26 2.90
CA HIS A 27 4.85 9.21 2.38
C HIS A 27 5.05 10.06 1.13
N THR A 28 4.03 10.25 0.30
CA THR A 28 4.12 11.18 -0.84
C THR A 28 4.38 12.61 -0.38
N VAL A 29 3.73 13.03 0.71
CA VAL A 29 3.89 14.36 1.31
C VAL A 29 5.26 14.46 1.97
N VAL A 30 5.64 13.46 2.77
CA VAL A 30 6.95 13.42 3.46
C VAL A 30 8.09 13.61 2.47
N ILE A 31 8.06 12.95 1.32
CA ILE A 31 9.12 13.08 0.30
C ILE A 31 9.19 14.52 -0.24
N ARG A 32 8.05 15.15 -0.55
CA ARG A 32 8.02 16.53 -1.08
C ARG A 32 8.48 17.55 -0.05
N GLU A 33 8.08 17.40 1.20
CA GLU A 33 8.45 18.33 2.28
C GLU A 33 9.92 18.15 2.73
N LEU A 34 10.45 16.94 2.67
CA LEU A 34 11.83 16.65 3.08
C LEU A 34 12.87 17.09 2.05
N VAL A 35 12.55 17.00 0.75
CA VAL A 35 13.52 17.19 -0.34
C VAL A 35 13.34 18.58 -0.96
N ALA A 36 14.00 19.58 -0.37
CA ALA A 36 14.05 20.92 -0.94
C ALA A 36 14.62 20.91 -2.37
N GLY A 37 13.90 21.51 -3.31
CA GLY A 37 14.31 21.58 -4.71
C GLY A 37 14.17 20.27 -5.49
N LEU A 38 13.31 19.34 -5.02
CA LEU A 38 12.93 18.16 -5.81
C LEU A 38 12.43 18.57 -7.19
N GLU A 39 12.84 17.85 -8.22
CA GLU A 39 12.52 18.16 -9.61
C GLU A 39 11.02 18.07 -9.88
N GLU A 40 10.49 19.03 -10.65
CA GLU A 40 9.05 19.18 -10.93
C GLU A 40 8.38 17.88 -11.41
N PRO A 41 8.97 17.07 -12.32
CA PRO A 41 8.36 15.79 -12.71
C PRO A 41 8.13 14.83 -11.54
N PHE A 42 9.04 14.80 -10.56
CA PHE A 42 8.87 13.97 -9.36
C PHE A 42 7.85 14.56 -8.40
N VAL A 43 7.81 15.89 -8.24
CA VAL A 43 6.79 16.57 -7.43
C VAL A 43 5.39 16.27 -7.96
N GLU A 44 5.17 16.40 -9.26
CA GLU A 44 3.88 16.14 -9.90
C GLU A 44 3.51 14.65 -9.85
N ALA A 45 4.48 13.75 -10.03
CA ALA A 45 4.26 12.32 -9.84
C ALA A 45 3.80 12.00 -8.41
N LEU A 46 4.44 12.59 -7.39
CA LEU A 46 4.07 12.36 -5.99
C LEU A 46 2.67 12.91 -5.66
N LYS A 47 2.29 14.08 -6.17
CA LYS A 47 0.92 14.61 -6.01
C LYS A 47 -0.14 13.70 -6.62
N LYS A 48 0.12 13.19 -7.83
CA LYS A 48 -0.78 12.23 -8.48
C LYS A 48 -0.89 10.94 -7.68
N TRP A 49 0.21 10.46 -7.11
CA TRP A 49 0.20 9.28 -6.25
C TRP A 49 -0.58 9.51 -4.96
N GLU A 50 -0.48 10.69 -4.35
CA GLU A 50 -1.29 11.07 -3.18
C GLU A 50 -2.78 10.92 -3.48
N GLU A 51 -3.26 11.52 -4.57
CA GLU A 51 -4.66 11.43 -4.98
C GLU A 51 -5.13 9.98 -5.19
N VAL A 52 -4.31 9.19 -5.89
CA VAL A 52 -4.63 7.79 -6.24
C VAL A 52 -4.63 6.89 -4.99
N LEU A 53 -3.67 7.07 -4.09
CA LEU A 53 -3.57 6.31 -2.84
C LEU A 53 -4.69 6.70 -1.89
N SER A 54 -4.99 7.99 -1.76
CA SER A 54 -6.11 8.50 -0.96
C SER A 54 -7.45 7.91 -1.44
N ALA A 55 -7.70 7.92 -2.75
CA ALA A 55 -8.91 7.33 -3.32
C ALA A 55 -9.01 5.82 -3.04
N THR A 56 -7.89 5.12 -3.08
CA THR A 56 -7.83 3.68 -2.81
C THR A 56 -8.02 3.37 -1.33
N HIS A 57 -7.38 4.13 -0.45
CA HIS A 57 -7.58 4.07 0.99
C HIS A 57 -9.07 4.23 1.35
N GLN A 58 -9.75 5.26 0.81
CA GLN A 58 -11.18 5.43 1.01
C GLN A 58 -12.02 4.24 0.47
N GLN A 59 -11.58 3.62 -0.63
CA GLN A 59 -12.23 2.41 -1.13
C GLN A 59 -12.07 1.24 -0.16
N VAL A 60 -10.88 1.03 0.40
CA VAL A 60 -10.63 -0.01 1.42
C VAL A 60 -11.55 0.20 2.63
N VAL A 61 -11.65 1.41 3.15
CA VAL A 61 -12.55 1.75 4.27
C VAL A 61 -14.01 1.39 3.97
N ARG A 62 -14.51 1.66 2.75
CA ARG A 62 -15.88 1.26 2.34
C ARG A 62 -16.07 -0.26 2.31
N TYR A 63 -15.04 -1.01 1.92
CA TYR A 63 -15.09 -2.47 1.94
C TYR A 63 -15.07 -3.03 3.38
N ILE A 64 -14.30 -2.42 4.29
CA ILE A 64 -14.32 -2.75 5.73
C ILE A 64 -15.75 -2.60 6.26
N GLU A 65 -16.41 -1.47 6.01
CA GLU A 65 -17.80 -1.24 6.43
C GLU A 65 -18.78 -2.27 5.86
N SER A 66 -18.64 -2.60 4.56
CA SER A 66 -19.51 -3.58 3.89
C SER A 66 -19.38 -4.97 4.52
N VAL A 67 -18.14 -5.32 4.88
CA VAL A 67 -17.78 -6.57 5.54
C VAL A 67 -18.34 -6.63 6.95
N ILE A 68 -18.14 -5.57 7.76
CA ILE A 68 -18.66 -5.48 9.13
C ILE A 68 -20.19 -5.65 9.12
N ARG A 69 -20.88 -5.02 8.17
CA ARG A 69 -22.35 -5.10 8.04
C ARG A 69 -22.85 -6.45 7.56
N SER A 70 -22.01 -7.26 6.92
CA SER A 70 -22.35 -8.62 6.50
C SER A 70 -22.46 -9.60 7.68
N SER A 71 -22.10 -9.18 8.90
CA SER A 71 -22.26 -9.96 10.13
C SER A 71 -21.62 -11.36 10.03
N TYR A 72 -22.36 -12.43 10.31
CA TYR A 72 -21.83 -13.80 10.35
C TYR A 72 -21.62 -14.44 8.97
N TYR A 73 -22.07 -13.82 7.87
CA TYR A 73 -21.99 -14.39 6.53
C TYR A 73 -21.49 -13.38 5.52
N ILE A 74 -20.34 -13.66 4.92
CA ILE A 74 -19.78 -12.86 3.83
C ILE A 74 -20.20 -13.50 2.51
N PRO A 75 -20.97 -12.80 1.65
CA PRO A 75 -21.31 -13.31 0.34
C PRO A 75 -20.05 -13.61 -0.48
N ALA A 76 -20.04 -14.73 -1.21
CA ALA A 76 -18.90 -15.11 -2.04
C ALA A 76 -18.49 -14.00 -3.04
N GLN A 77 -19.45 -13.24 -3.54
CA GLN A 77 -19.21 -12.09 -4.41
C GLN A 77 -18.42 -10.98 -3.70
N LEU A 78 -18.81 -10.63 -2.46
CA LEU A 78 -18.11 -9.63 -1.66
C LEU A 78 -16.67 -10.09 -1.38
N TYR A 79 -16.48 -11.36 -1.07
CA TYR A 79 -15.16 -11.93 -0.87
C TYR A 79 -14.27 -11.82 -2.12
N GLN A 80 -14.81 -12.13 -3.31
CA GLN A 80 -14.06 -11.98 -4.57
C GLN A 80 -13.70 -10.51 -4.86
N GLN A 81 -14.62 -9.58 -4.57
CA GLN A 81 -14.35 -8.14 -4.72
C GLN A 81 -13.24 -7.66 -3.79
N VAL A 82 -13.18 -8.17 -2.55
CA VAL A 82 -12.07 -7.90 -1.62
C VAL A 82 -10.75 -8.40 -2.20
N LEU A 83 -10.68 -9.64 -2.71
CA LEU A 83 -9.46 -10.16 -3.31
C LEU A 83 -8.99 -9.33 -4.52
N GLN A 84 -9.92 -8.86 -5.36
CA GLN A 84 -9.61 -7.96 -6.46
C GLN A 84 -9.04 -6.62 -5.97
N LEU A 85 -9.63 -6.03 -4.93
CA LEU A 85 -9.14 -4.80 -4.32
C LEU A 85 -7.73 -4.98 -3.75
N ILE A 86 -7.44 -6.10 -3.08
CA ILE A 86 -6.10 -6.38 -2.54
C ILE A 86 -5.08 -6.57 -3.67
N SER A 87 -5.46 -7.25 -4.75
CA SER A 87 -4.59 -7.35 -5.94
C SER A 87 -4.29 -5.97 -6.54
N TYR A 88 -5.26 -5.06 -6.52
CA TYR A 88 -5.05 -3.68 -6.95
C TYR A 88 -4.12 -2.90 -6.01
N CYS A 89 -4.33 -3.00 -4.70
CA CYS A 89 -3.45 -2.38 -3.68
C CYS A 89 -2.01 -2.88 -3.78
N LEU A 90 -1.82 -4.17 -4.04
CA LEU A 90 -0.51 -4.79 -4.29
C LEU A 90 0.18 -4.15 -5.49
N GLN A 91 -0.53 -4.02 -6.62
CA GLN A 91 0.04 -3.42 -7.83
C GLN A 91 0.42 -1.94 -7.59
N GLN A 92 -0.41 -1.19 -6.88
CA GLN A 92 -0.09 0.18 -6.49
C GLN A 92 1.17 0.27 -5.65
N SER A 93 1.34 -0.56 -4.62
CA SER A 93 2.57 -0.56 -3.81
C SER A 93 3.80 -0.88 -4.64
N LEU A 94 3.71 -1.85 -5.56
CA LEU A 94 4.83 -2.17 -6.45
C LEU A 94 5.23 -0.99 -7.34
N ASP A 95 4.26 -0.24 -7.87
CA ASP A 95 4.52 0.91 -8.73
C ASP A 95 4.97 2.14 -7.93
N PHE A 96 4.46 2.34 -6.71
CA PHE A 96 4.92 3.36 -5.78
C PHE A 96 6.38 3.12 -5.34
N ILE A 97 6.75 1.86 -5.05
CA ILE A 97 8.13 1.46 -4.78
C ILE A 97 9.04 1.83 -5.95
N LYS A 98 8.62 1.57 -7.21
CA LYS A 98 9.40 1.94 -8.39
C LYS A 98 9.62 3.46 -8.46
N LEU A 99 8.59 4.25 -8.22
CA LEU A 99 8.73 5.72 -8.17
C LEU A 99 9.73 6.13 -7.07
N CYS A 100 9.62 5.58 -5.87
CA CYS A 100 10.55 5.88 -4.77
C CYS A 100 11.99 5.50 -5.13
N GLN A 101 12.18 4.38 -5.82
CA GLN A 101 13.49 3.96 -6.34
C GLN A 101 14.02 4.95 -7.37
N GLN A 102 13.21 5.36 -8.34
CA GLN A 102 13.58 6.36 -9.36
C GLN A 102 13.97 7.69 -8.71
N ILE A 103 13.15 8.22 -7.80
CA ILE A 103 13.48 9.45 -7.05
C ILE A 103 14.82 9.28 -6.32
N LYS A 104 15.04 8.14 -5.65
CA LYS A 104 16.28 7.88 -4.92
C LYS A 104 17.52 7.85 -5.82
N THR A 105 17.41 7.31 -7.03
CA THR A 105 18.57 7.08 -7.91
C THR A 105 18.79 8.16 -8.95
N GLU A 106 17.75 8.87 -9.36
CA GLU A 106 17.77 9.79 -10.50
C GLU A 106 17.61 11.27 -10.10
N SER A 107 17.05 11.57 -8.92
CA SER A 107 16.96 12.96 -8.46
C SER A 107 18.32 13.51 -8.08
N ALA A 108 18.70 14.63 -8.71
CA ALA A 108 19.86 15.41 -8.34
C ALA A 108 19.71 16.01 -6.93
N ALA A 109 18.50 16.42 -6.55
CA ALA A 109 18.19 16.93 -5.21
C ALA A 109 18.43 15.85 -4.14
N VAL A 110 17.97 14.62 -4.38
CA VAL A 110 18.18 13.49 -3.45
C VAL A 110 19.63 13.00 -3.48
N SER A 111 20.32 13.05 -4.63
CA SER A 111 21.68 12.53 -4.77
C SER A 111 22.67 13.15 -3.76
N LYS A 112 22.45 14.42 -3.38
CA LYS A 112 23.27 15.20 -2.44
C LYS A 112 22.71 15.22 -1.01
N ASN A 113 21.57 14.59 -0.75
CA ASN A 113 20.88 14.59 0.53
C ASN A 113 20.87 13.18 1.14
N SER A 114 21.78 12.90 2.08
CA SER A 114 21.89 11.60 2.74
C SER A 114 20.66 11.25 3.57
N THR A 115 20.06 12.22 4.25
CA THR A 115 18.82 12.04 5.02
C THR A 115 17.67 11.59 4.12
N ALA A 116 17.48 12.25 2.96
CA ALA A 116 16.46 11.88 1.99
C ALA A 116 16.62 10.44 1.50
N LYS A 117 17.86 9.99 1.25
CA LYS A 117 18.14 8.60 0.87
C LYS A 117 17.76 7.60 1.97
N VAL A 118 18.05 7.92 3.23
CA VAL A 118 17.69 7.07 4.37
C VAL A 118 16.17 6.96 4.49
N VAL A 119 15.45 8.07 4.37
CA VAL A 119 13.98 8.10 4.44
C VAL A 119 13.35 7.35 3.26
N LEU A 120 13.80 7.56 2.02
CA LEU A 120 13.31 6.80 0.86
C LEU A 120 13.55 5.29 1.02
N ASN A 121 14.71 4.88 1.54
CA ASN A 121 14.95 3.46 1.82
C ASN A 121 14.01 2.91 2.90
N HIS A 122 13.60 3.71 3.88
CA HIS A 122 12.62 3.31 4.88
C HIS A 122 11.23 3.13 4.27
N ILE A 123 10.75 4.12 3.52
CA ILE A 123 9.47 4.10 2.81
C ILE A 123 9.36 2.87 1.88
N ILE A 124 10.43 2.58 1.14
CA ILE A 124 10.49 1.40 0.26
C ILE A 124 10.33 0.11 1.06
N ARG A 125 11.08 -0.08 2.16
CA ARG A 125 11.01 -1.29 2.97
C ARG A 125 9.63 -1.50 3.61
N GLU A 126 8.97 -0.42 4.00
CA GLU A 126 7.62 -0.47 4.56
C GLU A 126 6.57 -0.85 3.50
N SER A 127 6.68 -0.28 2.30
CA SER A 127 5.84 -0.68 1.17
C SER A 127 6.08 -2.15 0.77
N GLU A 128 7.34 -2.59 0.78
CA GLU A 128 7.72 -4.00 0.54
C GLU A 128 7.14 -4.96 1.58
N TYR A 129 7.00 -4.52 2.83
CA TYR A 129 6.35 -5.30 3.88
C TYR A 129 4.87 -5.57 3.55
N PHE A 130 4.13 -4.55 3.12
CA PHE A 130 2.75 -4.74 2.65
C PHE A 130 2.68 -5.65 1.42
N VAL A 131 3.58 -5.48 0.45
CA VAL A 131 3.68 -6.36 -0.72
C VAL A 131 3.80 -7.83 -0.28
N GLY A 132 4.66 -8.12 0.70
CA GLY A 132 4.82 -9.48 1.24
C GLY A 132 3.53 -10.03 1.87
N ILE A 133 2.80 -9.21 2.65
CA ILE A 133 1.51 -9.61 3.23
C ILE A 133 0.48 -9.91 2.13
N ALA A 134 0.32 -9.00 1.17
CA ALA A 134 -0.67 -9.14 0.10
C ALA A 134 -0.38 -10.36 -0.78
N GLN A 135 0.88 -10.61 -1.13
CA GLN A 135 1.29 -11.81 -1.88
C GLN A 135 1.04 -13.10 -1.10
N ALA A 136 1.37 -13.13 0.20
CA ALA A 136 1.13 -14.31 1.04
C ALA A 136 -0.36 -14.70 1.09
N LEU A 137 -1.26 -13.72 1.07
CA LEU A 137 -2.69 -13.97 0.96
C LEU A 137 -3.08 -14.47 -0.44
N LEU A 138 -2.73 -13.70 -1.49
CA LEU A 138 -3.21 -13.93 -2.86
C LEU A 138 -2.66 -15.22 -3.48
N TYR A 139 -1.45 -15.63 -3.09
CA TYR A 139 -0.79 -16.81 -3.65
C TYR A 139 -0.99 -18.07 -2.80
N ARG A 140 -1.74 -17.98 -1.69
CA ARG A 140 -2.14 -19.16 -0.92
C ARG A 140 -3.10 -19.98 -1.77
N LYS A 141 -2.65 -21.15 -2.24
CA LYS A 141 -3.56 -22.10 -2.91
C LYS A 141 -4.69 -22.48 -1.94
N PRO A 142 -5.95 -22.55 -2.41
CA PRO A 142 -7.02 -23.09 -1.57
C PRO A 142 -6.65 -24.53 -1.20
N HIS A 143 -6.67 -24.84 0.09
CA HIS A 143 -6.63 -26.23 0.54
C HIS A 143 -7.91 -26.90 0.01
N ILE A 144 -7.78 -27.67 -1.06
CA ILE A 144 -8.83 -28.61 -1.46
C ILE A 144 -8.70 -29.78 -0.50
N SER A 145 -9.55 -29.82 0.52
CA SER A 145 -9.77 -31.04 1.29
C SER A 145 -10.41 -32.06 0.35
N CYS A 146 -9.69 -33.14 0.07
CA CYS A 146 -10.17 -34.31 -0.67
C CYS A 146 -11.15 -35.10 0.21
#